data_AF-A0AAV8BQU6-F1
#
_entry.id   AF-A0AAV8BQU6-F1
#
_cell.length_a   1.000
_cell.length_b   1.000
_cell.length_c   1.000
_cell.angle_alpha   90.00
_cell.angle_beta   90.00
_cell.angle_gamma   90.00
#
_symmetry.space_group_name_H-M   'P 1'
#
loop_
_entity.id
_entity.type
_entity.pdbx_description
1 polymer ?
#
loop_
_entity_poly.entity_id
_entity_poly.type
_entity_poly.pdbx_seq_one_letter_code
_entity_poly.pdbx_strand_id
1 'polypeptide(L)'
;MASGSKKYEVMIRSIETVVPVVLVQEHILPQSNFDLLLPPIDVGVFFCFQKPTATTGTEDASVAFTTFPTMVAVLKEALSKVLVVYYPLAGEMVTNSVGESQILCNNRGVDLIEAYADVELRELNLYNPDDSVEAKLVPKKLNGILCIQFTELRCGGVVVGCTFDHRAADAYSFNMFMSALANIAFNKPINQMPSFCRFLHSSQITLSSNSPDPIFNRTFTPLSLQPPPNQLISFAAPVNRIYYISAPGIARLQEIAGHSHRRGFPEIDFGWGKAAFGSYHCSRGGKVGYVMPIPQETTGDWVVYAQVAPSIVAAMEEEPSIFRPLTTEYFCQ
;
A
#
# COMPACT_ATOMS: atom_id res chain seq x y z
N MET A 1 -5.76 -26.43 -10.33
CA MET A 1 -4.82 -26.34 -11.47
C MET A 1 -4.45 -24.87 -11.62
N ALA A 2 -3.18 -24.50 -11.44
CA ALA A 2 -2.74 -23.12 -11.65
C ALA A 2 -2.87 -22.80 -13.15
N SER A 3 -3.86 -21.99 -13.50
CA SER A 3 -3.92 -21.33 -14.81
C SER A 3 -2.57 -20.66 -15.04
N GLY A 4 -1.88 -21.03 -16.13
CA GLY A 4 -0.53 -20.58 -16.41
C GLY A 4 -0.48 -19.06 -16.47
N SER A 5 0.19 -18.44 -15.51
CA SER A 5 0.37 -16.98 -15.49
C SER A 5 1.10 -16.54 -16.75
N LYS A 6 0.48 -15.66 -17.56
CA LYS A 6 1.15 -15.10 -18.73
C LYS A 6 2.34 -14.28 -18.25
N LYS A 7 3.56 -14.59 -18.71
CA LYS A 7 4.70 -13.69 -18.53
C LYS A 7 4.45 -12.45 -19.38
N TYR A 8 4.58 -11.28 -18.76
CA TYR A 8 4.40 -10.00 -19.42
C TYR A 8 5.46 -9.01 -18.94
N GLU A 9 5.70 -8.00 -19.78
CA GLU A 9 6.59 -6.88 -19.50
C GLU A 9 5.78 -5.59 -19.38
N VAL A 10 6.35 -4.63 -18.66
CA VAL A 10 5.76 -3.31 -18.46
C VAL A 10 6.62 -2.30 -19.21
N MET A 11 6.03 -1.61 -20.17
CA MET A 11 6.66 -0.54 -20.95
C MET A 11 6.36 0.80 -20.28
N ILE A 12 7.40 1.47 -19.79
CA ILE A 12 7.28 2.84 -19.27
C ILE A 12 7.11 3.80 -20.47
N ARG A 13 6.04 4.60 -20.44
CA ARG A 13 5.73 5.64 -21.42
C ARG A 13 6.34 6.98 -21.01
N SER A 14 6.20 7.36 -19.75
CA SER A 14 6.77 8.60 -19.20
C SER A 14 7.02 8.48 -17.70
N ILE A 15 7.92 9.32 -17.19
CA ILE A 15 8.16 9.54 -15.77
C ILE A 15 8.19 11.04 -15.55
N GLU A 16 7.36 11.54 -14.66
CA GLU A 16 7.23 12.96 -14.35
C GLU A 16 7.17 13.15 -12.83
N THR A 17 7.72 14.25 -12.33
CA THR A 17 7.60 14.62 -10.92
C THR A 17 6.44 15.59 -10.74
N VAL A 18 5.40 15.16 -10.02
CA VAL A 18 4.23 15.98 -9.71
C VAL A 18 4.45 16.73 -8.40
N VAL A 19 4.52 18.05 -8.48
CA VAL A 19 4.69 18.95 -7.33
C VAL A 19 3.34 19.46 -6.82
N PRO A 20 3.23 19.85 -5.54
CA PRO A 20 2.01 20.46 -5.02
C PRO A 20 1.71 21.79 -5.74
N VAL A 21 0.42 22.06 -6.01
CA VAL A 21 -0.01 23.29 -6.68
C VAL A 21 0.23 24.55 -5.84
N VAL A 22 0.33 24.39 -4.52
CA VAL A 22 0.76 25.42 -3.57
C VAL A 22 1.94 24.88 -2.79
N LEU A 23 3.07 25.57 -2.87
CA LEU A 23 4.31 25.18 -2.17
C LEU A 23 4.23 25.57 -0.69
N VAL A 24 4.68 24.67 0.18
CA VAL A 24 4.91 24.99 1.59
C VAL A 24 6.29 25.61 1.78
N GLN A 25 6.47 26.41 2.83
CA GLN A 25 7.82 26.82 3.24
C GLN A 25 8.62 25.58 3.62
N GLU A 26 9.85 25.48 3.13
CA GLU A 26 10.74 24.37 3.47
C GLU A 26 10.95 24.28 4.99
N HIS A 27 10.73 23.09 5.54
CA HIS A 27 10.94 22.82 6.96
C HIS A 27 11.18 21.33 7.19
N ILE A 28 11.69 21.01 8.38
CA ILE A 28 11.82 19.65 8.87
C ILE A 28 10.58 19.27 9.66
N LEU A 29 9.99 18.14 9.32
CA LEU A 29 8.95 17.48 10.11
C LEU A 29 9.60 16.31 10.88
N PRO A 30 9.68 16.39 12.23
CA PRO A 30 10.29 15.34 13.03
C PRO A 30 9.40 14.10 13.07
N GLN A 31 10.04 12.94 13.19
CA GLN A 31 9.37 11.64 13.31
C GLN A 31 8.81 11.42 14.72
N SER A 32 7.74 10.63 14.84
CA SER A 32 7.29 10.15 16.15
C SER A 32 8.23 9.06 16.68
N ASN A 33 8.12 8.74 17.97
CA ASN A 33 8.86 7.63 18.57
C ASN A 33 8.56 6.27 17.91
N PHE A 34 7.36 6.07 17.36
CA PHE A 34 7.02 4.84 16.63
C PHE A 34 7.63 4.81 15.24
N ASP A 35 7.63 5.95 14.54
CA ASP A 35 8.23 6.07 13.21
C ASP A 35 9.74 5.82 13.26
N LEU A 36 10.42 6.25 14.33
CA LEU A 36 11.86 6.03 14.55
C LEU A 36 12.25 4.57 14.80
N LEU A 37 11.30 3.70 15.16
CA LEU A 37 11.56 2.26 15.31
C LEU A 37 11.60 1.54 13.96
N LEU A 38 11.04 2.16 12.91
CA LEU A 38 10.94 1.54 11.60
C LEU A 38 12.28 1.65 10.84
N PRO A 39 12.84 0.54 10.34
CA PRO A 39 13.96 0.59 9.41
C PRO A 39 13.54 1.25 8.08
N PRO A 40 14.50 1.69 7.25
CA PRO A 40 14.22 2.24 5.91
C PRO A 40 13.69 1.12 4.99
N ILE A 41 12.38 0.90 5.04
CA ILE A 41 11.66 -0.08 4.24
C ILE A 41 10.64 0.67 3.41
N ASP A 42 10.60 0.34 2.12
CA ASP A 42 9.54 0.78 1.23
C ASP A 42 8.39 -0.23 1.23
N VAL A 43 7.16 0.27 1.34
CA VAL A 43 5.93 -0.53 1.23
C VAL A 43 5.25 -0.20 -0.08
N GLY A 44 4.86 -1.25 -0.79
CA GLY A 44 4.06 -1.19 -1.99
C GLY A 44 2.58 -1.41 -1.71
N VAL A 45 1.73 -0.88 -2.58
CA VAL A 45 0.30 -1.19 -2.64
C VAL A 45 -0.15 -1.05 -4.09
N PHE A 46 -1.11 -1.86 -4.51
CA PHE A 46 -1.67 -1.75 -5.85
C PHE A 46 -3.18 -1.92 -5.86
N PHE A 47 -3.81 -1.21 -6.80
CA PHE A 47 -5.25 -1.21 -7.02
C PHE A 47 -5.54 -1.58 -8.47
N CYS A 48 -6.41 -2.57 -8.68
CA CYS A 48 -6.82 -2.98 -10.01
C CYS A 48 -8.22 -2.46 -10.33
N PHE A 49 -8.36 -1.84 -11.49
CA PHE A 49 -9.61 -1.31 -12.02
C PHE A 49 -9.94 -2.04 -13.32
N GLN A 50 -11.21 -2.41 -13.46
CA GLN A 50 -11.73 -2.89 -14.74
C GLN A 50 -11.69 -1.74 -15.77
N LYS A 51 -11.89 -2.09 -17.04
CA LYS A 51 -12.00 -1.08 -18.09
C LYS A 51 -13.13 -0.10 -17.72
N PRO A 52 -12.86 1.21 -17.65
CA PRO A 52 -13.90 2.21 -17.40
C PRO A 52 -15.02 2.06 -18.43
N THR A 53 -16.23 1.77 -17.97
CA THR A 53 -17.43 1.88 -18.80
C THR A 53 -18.02 3.26 -18.58
N ALA A 54 -18.38 3.98 -19.66
CA ALA A 54 -19.02 5.28 -19.54
C ALA A 54 -20.26 5.17 -18.63
N THR A 55 -20.16 5.72 -17.41
CA THR A 55 -21.25 5.71 -16.45
C THR A 55 -22.33 6.67 -16.95
N THR A 56 -23.53 6.14 -17.18
CA THR A 56 -24.74 6.91 -17.45
C THR A 56 -25.13 7.68 -16.20
N GLY A 57 -24.58 8.88 -16.01
CA GLY A 57 -24.93 9.75 -14.89
C GLY A 57 -23.93 10.89 -14.71
N THR A 58 -24.23 12.03 -15.34
CA THR A 58 -23.45 13.30 -15.45
C THR A 58 -22.55 13.37 -16.69
N GLU A 59 -23.02 14.12 -17.69
CA GLU A 59 -22.45 14.19 -19.05
C GLU A 59 -21.03 14.79 -19.08
N ASP A 60 -20.65 15.66 -18.12
CA ASP A 60 -19.35 16.34 -18.14
C ASP A 60 -18.21 15.58 -17.44
N ALA A 61 -18.48 14.85 -16.35
CA ALA A 61 -17.47 14.05 -15.65
C ALA A 61 -17.21 12.71 -16.35
N SER A 62 -18.21 12.18 -17.05
CA SER A 62 -18.13 10.87 -17.72
C SER A 62 -17.10 10.84 -18.86
N VAL A 63 -16.86 11.95 -19.57
CA VAL A 63 -15.95 12.02 -20.73
C VAL A 63 -14.48 11.98 -20.32
N ALA A 64 -14.12 12.65 -19.21
CA ALA A 64 -12.73 12.73 -18.72
C ALA A 64 -12.15 11.36 -18.29
N PHE A 65 -13.01 10.37 -18.03
CA PHE A 65 -12.62 9.05 -17.55
C PHE A 65 -12.79 7.94 -18.61
N THR A 66 -12.99 8.31 -19.88
CA THR A 66 -13.20 7.35 -20.98
C THR A 66 -11.92 6.80 -21.59
N THR A 67 -10.79 7.51 -21.46
CA THR A 67 -9.51 7.12 -22.07
C THR A 67 -8.39 7.15 -21.06
N PHE A 68 -7.37 6.31 -21.25
CA PHE A 68 -6.21 6.28 -20.37
C PHE A 68 -5.48 7.63 -20.25
N PRO A 69 -5.21 8.38 -21.34
CA PRO A 69 -4.56 9.69 -21.24
C PRO A 69 -5.35 10.70 -20.41
N THR A 70 -6.68 10.74 -20.56
CA THR A 70 -7.53 11.67 -19.81
C THR A 70 -7.61 11.29 -18.33
N MET A 71 -7.69 9.99 -18.00
CA MET A 71 -7.60 9.51 -16.62
C MET A 71 -6.30 9.97 -15.95
N VAL A 72 -5.16 9.75 -16.62
CA VAL A 72 -3.85 10.16 -16.10
C VAL A 72 -3.77 11.68 -15.89
N ALA A 73 -4.30 12.48 -16.81
CA ALA A 73 -4.34 13.93 -16.65
C ALA A 73 -5.12 14.37 -15.41
N VAL A 74 -6.31 13.78 -15.17
CA VAL A 74 -7.11 14.06 -13.97
C VAL A 74 -6.34 13.69 -12.69
N LEU A 75 -5.65 12.55 -12.68
CA LEU A 75 -4.85 12.13 -11.53
C LEU A 75 -3.65 13.01 -11.27
N LYS A 76 -2.94 13.45 -12.30
CA LYS A 76 -1.82 14.40 -12.15
C LYS A 76 -2.31 15.68 -11.48
N GLU A 77 -3.43 16.22 -11.95
CA GLU A 77 -4.04 17.41 -11.37
C GLU A 77 -4.50 17.15 -9.92
N ALA A 78 -5.19 16.03 -9.67
CA ALA A 78 -5.64 15.66 -8.34
C ALA A 78 -4.48 15.43 -7.37
N LEU A 79 -3.39 14.84 -7.84
CA LEU A 79 -2.18 14.61 -7.07
C LEU A 79 -1.52 15.95 -6.69
N SER A 80 -1.38 16.87 -7.64
CA SER A 80 -0.86 18.21 -7.37
C SER A 80 -1.71 18.96 -6.33
N LYS A 81 -3.04 18.81 -6.36
CA LYS A 81 -3.96 19.39 -5.36
C LYS A 81 -3.89 18.71 -3.99
N VAL A 82 -3.92 17.38 -3.94
CA VAL A 82 -3.93 16.63 -2.67
C VAL A 82 -2.63 16.82 -1.90
N LEU A 83 -1.50 16.98 -2.60
CA LEU A 83 -0.19 17.22 -2.00
C LEU A 83 -0.08 18.57 -1.28
N VAL A 84 -1.01 19.50 -1.48
CA VAL A 84 -1.08 20.71 -0.63
C VAL A 84 -1.43 20.33 0.81
N VAL A 85 -2.38 19.42 0.97
CA VAL A 85 -2.84 18.96 2.29
C VAL A 85 -1.93 17.85 2.80
N TYR A 86 -1.43 16.97 1.94
CA TYR A 86 -0.52 15.86 2.27
C TYR A 86 0.93 16.18 1.91
N TYR A 87 1.37 17.42 2.17
CA TYR A 87 2.68 17.95 1.79
C TYR A 87 3.89 17.11 2.22
N PRO A 88 3.90 16.36 3.35
CA PRO A 88 5.06 15.54 3.70
C PRO A 88 5.34 14.43 2.67
N LEU A 89 4.32 13.95 1.94
CA LEU A 89 4.52 12.93 0.89
C LEU A 89 5.23 13.48 -0.35
N ALA A 90 5.24 14.81 -0.54
CA ALA A 90 6.04 15.50 -1.55
C ALA A 90 7.44 15.87 -1.04
N GLY A 91 7.88 15.35 0.10
CA GLY A 91 9.18 15.59 0.68
C GLY A 91 10.17 14.43 0.46
N GLU A 92 11.25 14.48 1.24
CA GLU A 92 12.31 13.49 1.23
C GLU A 92 12.61 13.00 2.64
N MET A 93 12.99 11.72 2.76
CA MET A 93 13.44 11.18 4.04
C MET A 93 14.92 11.50 4.22
N VAL A 94 15.25 12.26 5.26
CA VAL A 94 16.61 12.70 5.59
C VAL A 94 17.02 12.17 6.97
N THR A 95 18.30 12.32 7.31
CA THR A 95 18.84 11.90 8.60
C THR A 95 19.47 13.10 9.31
N ASN A 96 19.17 13.27 10.60
CA ASN A 96 19.75 14.33 11.40
C ASN A 96 21.19 14.00 11.84
N SER A 97 21.84 14.91 12.57
CA SER A 97 23.23 14.75 13.03
C SER A 97 23.43 13.57 13.99
N VAL A 98 22.38 13.03 14.60
CA VAL A 98 22.44 11.90 15.54
C VAL A 98 21.97 10.58 14.91
N GLY A 99 21.67 10.57 13.61
CA GLY A 99 21.31 9.35 12.88
C GLY A 99 19.81 9.03 12.83
N GLU A 100 18.95 9.90 13.36
CA GLU A 100 17.49 9.69 13.35
C GLU A 100 16.89 10.18 12.03
N SER A 101 15.90 9.44 11.51
CA SER A 101 15.18 9.84 10.31
C SER A 101 14.25 11.03 10.58
N GLN A 102 14.15 11.92 9.62
CA GLN A 102 13.24 13.07 9.61
C GLN A 102 12.68 13.27 8.20
N ILE A 103 11.55 13.96 8.07
CA ILE A 103 10.99 14.31 6.77
C ILE A 103 11.40 15.75 6.44
N LEU A 104 12.11 15.93 5.33
CA LEU A 104 12.35 17.25 4.74
C LEU A 104 11.19 17.60 3.82
N CYS A 105 10.35 18.54 4.25
CA CYS A 105 9.21 19.04 3.50
C CYS A 105 9.66 20.15 2.54
N ASN A 106 10.31 19.78 1.43
CA ASN A 106 10.91 20.70 0.45
C ASN A 106 10.14 20.83 -0.88
N ASN A 107 8.92 20.30 -0.94
CA ASN A 107 8.09 20.28 -2.16
C ASN A 107 8.75 19.55 -3.36
N ARG A 108 9.67 18.62 -3.13
CA ARG A 108 10.30 17.79 -4.17
C ARG A 108 9.28 17.16 -5.11
N GLY A 109 8.12 16.77 -4.60
CA GLY A 109 7.03 16.18 -5.36
C GLY A 109 7.12 14.66 -5.44
N VAL A 110 6.15 14.06 -6.14
CA VAL A 110 5.96 12.61 -6.26
C VAL A 110 6.30 12.16 -7.68
N ASP A 111 7.14 11.14 -7.82
CA ASP A 111 7.39 10.55 -9.13
C ASP A 111 6.17 9.75 -9.59
N LEU A 112 5.60 10.17 -10.72
CA LEU A 112 4.48 9.52 -11.39
C LEU A 112 4.97 8.85 -12.67
N ILE A 113 4.75 7.54 -12.78
CA ILE A 113 5.13 6.73 -13.92
C ILE A 113 3.88 6.37 -14.72
N GLU A 114 3.87 6.65 -16.01
CA GLU A 114 2.86 6.12 -16.93
C GLU A 114 3.42 4.89 -17.63
N ALA A 115 2.65 3.82 -17.68
CA ALA A 115 3.09 2.56 -18.24
C ALA A 115 1.98 1.82 -18.99
N TYR A 116 2.40 0.86 -19.80
CA TYR A 116 1.53 -0.11 -20.47
C TYR A 116 2.03 -1.53 -20.23
N ALA A 117 1.13 -2.46 -20.00
CA ALA A 117 1.46 -3.88 -19.84
C ALA A 117 0.66 -4.74 -20.83
N ASP A 118 1.37 -5.60 -21.58
CA ASP A 118 0.74 -6.53 -22.55
C ASP A 118 0.10 -7.76 -21.88
N VAL A 119 -0.78 -7.50 -20.93
CA VAL A 119 -1.51 -8.49 -20.14
C VAL A 119 -2.91 -7.99 -19.88
N GLU A 120 -3.88 -8.89 -19.85
CA GLU A 120 -5.25 -8.56 -19.43
C GLU A 120 -5.37 -8.70 -17.91
N LEU A 121 -6.30 -7.96 -17.29
CA LEU A 121 -6.52 -8.03 -15.85
C LEU A 121 -6.79 -9.48 -15.37
N ARG A 122 -7.54 -10.25 -16.17
CA ARG A 122 -7.84 -11.67 -15.92
C ARG A 122 -6.65 -12.63 -16.08
N GLU A 123 -5.55 -12.17 -16.67
CA GLU A 123 -4.34 -12.95 -16.88
C GLU A 123 -3.30 -12.72 -15.75
N LEU A 124 -3.58 -11.79 -14.81
CA LEU A 124 -2.72 -11.54 -13.65
C LEU A 124 -2.79 -12.67 -12.64
N ASN A 125 -1.63 -13.15 -12.19
CA ASN A 125 -1.54 -14.13 -11.11
C ASN A 125 -1.51 -13.43 -9.74
N LEU A 126 -2.68 -13.08 -9.22
CA LEU A 126 -2.77 -12.37 -7.93
C LEU A 126 -2.38 -13.24 -6.73
N TYR A 127 -2.49 -14.57 -6.83
CA TYR A 127 -2.03 -15.47 -5.77
C TYR A 127 -0.52 -15.36 -5.53
N ASN A 128 0.30 -15.19 -6.57
CA ASN A 128 1.76 -15.03 -6.45
C ASN A 128 2.21 -13.64 -6.93
N PRO A 129 2.06 -12.59 -6.09
CA PRO A 129 2.39 -11.22 -6.46
C PRO A 129 3.89 -10.99 -6.68
N ASP A 130 4.77 -11.84 -6.15
CA ASP A 130 6.22 -11.75 -6.40
C ASP A 130 6.54 -11.87 -7.90
N ASP A 131 5.84 -12.73 -8.62
CA ASP A 131 6.10 -12.96 -10.05
C ASP A 131 5.29 -12.01 -10.93
N SER A 132 4.10 -11.63 -10.48
CA SER A 132 3.09 -10.96 -11.29
C SER A 132 2.93 -9.47 -11.01
N VAL A 133 3.41 -8.95 -9.88
CA VAL A 133 3.19 -7.56 -9.44
C VAL A 133 4.50 -6.88 -9.08
N GLU A 134 5.36 -7.55 -8.31
CA GLU A 134 6.63 -6.99 -7.80
C GLU A 134 7.47 -6.42 -8.94
N ALA A 135 7.90 -5.16 -8.78
CA ALA A 135 8.74 -4.45 -9.75
C ALA A 135 8.16 -4.34 -11.16
N LYS A 136 6.87 -4.64 -11.35
CA LYS A 136 6.14 -4.54 -12.61
C LYS A 136 5.01 -3.54 -12.50
N LEU A 137 4.03 -3.84 -11.64
CA LEU A 137 2.83 -3.02 -11.44
C LEU A 137 2.93 -2.12 -10.21
N VAL A 138 3.80 -2.48 -9.25
CA VAL A 138 4.21 -1.65 -8.13
C VAL A 138 5.58 -1.05 -8.45
N PRO A 139 5.73 0.29 -8.47
CA PRO A 139 6.96 0.92 -8.91
C PRO A 139 8.09 0.69 -7.91
N LYS A 140 9.34 0.65 -8.39
CA LYS A 140 10.49 0.81 -7.50
C LYS A 140 10.70 2.30 -7.25
N LYS A 141 10.55 2.74 -6.00
CA LYS A 141 10.82 4.12 -5.61
C LYS A 141 12.32 4.39 -5.66
N LEU A 142 12.74 5.34 -6.51
CA LEU A 142 14.14 5.75 -6.62
C LEU A 142 14.46 6.93 -5.70
N ASN A 143 13.55 7.89 -5.59
CA ASN A 143 13.72 9.13 -4.84
C ASN A 143 12.43 9.50 -4.10
N GLY A 144 12.52 10.48 -3.20
CA GLY A 144 11.37 11.00 -2.47
C GLY A 144 10.74 10.01 -1.49
N ILE A 145 9.61 10.42 -0.92
CA ILE A 145 8.84 9.60 0.01
C ILE A 145 7.86 8.68 -0.71
N LEU A 146 7.30 9.09 -1.85
CA LEU A 146 6.26 8.36 -2.58
C LEU A 146 6.56 8.33 -4.09
N CYS A 147 6.30 7.19 -4.71
CA CYS A 147 6.24 6.99 -6.14
C CYS A 147 4.93 6.30 -6.53
N ILE A 148 4.28 6.75 -7.60
CA ILE A 148 3.02 6.21 -8.10
C ILE A 148 3.21 5.78 -9.55
N GLN A 149 2.66 4.64 -9.94
CA GLN A 149 2.64 4.13 -11.30
C GLN A 149 1.22 3.86 -11.76
N PHE A 150 0.87 4.44 -12.90
CA PHE A 150 -0.36 4.20 -13.63
C PHE A 150 -0.08 3.29 -14.82
N THR A 151 -0.65 2.09 -14.80
CA THR A 151 -0.41 1.09 -15.84
C THR A 151 -1.70 0.75 -16.58
N GLU A 152 -1.74 1.01 -17.88
CA GLU A 152 -2.79 0.53 -18.78
C GLU A 152 -2.55 -0.93 -19.14
N LEU A 153 -3.59 -1.75 -19.04
CA LEU A 153 -3.57 -3.16 -19.42
C LEU A 153 -4.13 -3.35 -20.84
N ARG A 154 -3.79 -4.47 -21.51
CA ARG A 154 -4.28 -4.79 -22.87
C ARG A 154 -5.82 -4.79 -22.98
N CYS A 155 -6.52 -5.15 -21.90
CA CYS A 155 -7.99 -5.13 -21.85
C CYS A 155 -8.59 -3.73 -21.61
N GLY A 156 -7.78 -2.69 -21.50
CA GLY A 156 -8.19 -1.33 -21.10
C GLY A 156 -8.44 -1.17 -19.60
N GLY A 157 -8.18 -2.20 -18.79
CA GLY A 157 -8.14 -2.08 -17.34
C GLY A 157 -6.92 -1.26 -16.88
N VAL A 158 -6.96 -0.76 -15.66
CA VAL A 158 -5.91 0.10 -15.10
C VAL A 158 -5.40 -0.48 -13.79
N VAL A 159 -4.08 -0.44 -13.59
CA VAL A 159 -3.47 -0.72 -12.30
C VAL A 159 -2.79 0.52 -11.77
N VAL A 160 -3.10 0.88 -10.53
CA VAL A 160 -2.47 1.97 -9.79
C VAL A 160 -1.58 1.36 -8.72
N GLY A 161 -0.27 1.38 -8.96
CA GLY A 161 0.73 0.95 -7.99
C GLY A 161 1.33 2.13 -7.27
N CYS A 162 1.55 2.02 -5.96
CA CYS A 162 2.24 3.01 -5.16
C CYS A 162 3.35 2.34 -4.38
N THR A 163 4.45 3.05 -4.17
CA THR A 163 5.54 2.65 -3.26
C THR A 163 5.93 3.84 -2.42
N PHE A 164 5.96 3.67 -1.09
CA PHE A 164 6.28 4.75 -0.16
C PHE A 164 7.19 4.29 0.97
N ASP A 165 7.96 5.22 1.54
CA ASP A 165 8.80 4.96 2.71
C ASP A 165 7.91 4.73 3.95
N HIS A 166 7.98 3.54 4.55
CA HIS A 166 7.11 3.14 5.66
C HIS A 166 7.27 4.08 6.88
N ARG A 167 8.43 4.73 7.04
CA ARG A 167 8.64 5.70 8.13
C ARG A 167 7.78 6.96 7.97
N ALA A 168 7.22 7.21 6.79
CA ALA A 168 6.36 8.36 6.57
C ALA A 168 4.89 8.10 6.95
N ALA A 169 4.40 6.87 6.81
CA ALA A 169 3.00 6.52 7.04
C ALA A 169 2.83 5.02 7.34
N ASP A 170 1.81 4.69 8.12
CA ASP A 170 1.27 3.33 8.18
C ASP A 170 0.21 3.10 7.10
N ALA A 171 -0.26 1.85 7.02
CA ALA A 171 -1.32 1.42 6.10
C ALA A 171 -2.59 2.31 6.20
N TYR A 172 -3.00 2.67 7.42
CA TYR A 172 -4.21 3.47 7.62
C TYR A 172 -4.05 4.90 7.10
N SER A 173 -2.95 5.56 7.44
CA SER A 173 -2.64 6.93 7.01
C SER A 173 -2.41 7.01 5.50
N PHE A 174 -1.80 5.98 4.91
CA PHE A 174 -1.66 5.88 3.46
C PHE A 174 -3.02 5.74 2.76
N ASN A 175 -3.93 4.92 3.31
CA ASN A 175 -5.29 4.79 2.79
C ASN A 175 -6.11 6.08 2.91
N MET A 176 -5.90 6.89 3.96
CA MET A 176 -6.49 8.23 4.04
C MET A 176 -6.03 9.12 2.88
N PHE A 177 -4.73 9.08 2.56
CA PHE A 177 -4.17 9.81 1.40
C PHE A 177 -4.79 9.32 0.09
N MET A 178 -4.84 8.00 -0.16
CA MET A 178 -5.43 7.45 -1.39
C MET A 178 -6.91 7.83 -1.53
N SER A 179 -7.66 7.80 -0.43
CA SER A 179 -9.06 8.23 -0.41
C SER A 179 -9.22 9.73 -0.70
N ALA A 180 -8.32 10.57 -0.16
CA ALA A 180 -8.31 12.00 -0.44
C ALA A 180 -7.96 12.30 -1.91
N LEU A 181 -6.97 11.60 -2.47
CA LEU A 181 -6.60 11.69 -3.88
C LEU A 181 -7.79 11.32 -4.78
N ALA A 182 -8.47 10.22 -4.46
CA ALA A 182 -9.65 9.75 -5.16
C ALA A 182 -10.81 10.75 -5.13
N ASN A 183 -11.09 11.32 -3.95
CA ASN A 183 -12.10 12.36 -3.82
C ASN A 183 -11.78 13.61 -4.65
N ILE A 184 -10.53 14.09 -4.60
CA ILE A 184 -10.13 15.27 -5.40
C ILE A 184 -10.21 14.98 -6.90
N ALA A 185 -9.83 13.79 -7.36
CA ALA A 185 -9.99 13.38 -8.75
C ALA A 185 -11.46 13.45 -9.22
N PHE A 186 -12.39 13.16 -8.31
CA PHE A 186 -13.84 13.30 -8.52
C PHE A 186 -14.42 14.69 -8.24
N ASN A 187 -13.60 15.71 -7.94
CA ASN A 187 -14.07 17.02 -7.46
C ASN A 187 -14.97 16.93 -6.21
N LYS A 188 -14.73 15.95 -5.34
CA LYS A 188 -15.35 15.78 -4.03
C LYS A 188 -14.45 16.34 -2.92
N PRO A 189 -15.02 16.79 -1.79
CA PRO A 189 -14.23 17.24 -0.65
C PRO A 189 -13.44 16.09 -0.01
N ILE A 190 -12.34 16.42 0.67
CA ILE A 190 -11.60 15.46 1.49
C ILE A 190 -12.44 15.10 2.71
N ASN A 191 -12.72 13.81 2.90
CA ASN A 191 -13.56 13.32 4.00
C ASN A 191 -12.91 13.50 5.39
N GLN A 192 -11.58 13.33 5.48
CA GLN A 192 -10.83 13.41 6.74
C GLN A 192 -9.51 14.14 6.50
N MET A 193 -9.32 15.26 7.19
CA MET A 193 -8.07 16.02 7.13
C MET A 193 -6.95 15.29 7.88
N PRO A 194 -5.72 15.21 7.32
CA PRO A 194 -4.59 14.66 8.02
C PRO A 194 -4.12 15.61 9.13
N SER A 195 -3.52 15.04 10.16
CA SER A 195 -2.76 15.78 11.17
C SER A 195 -1.31 15.34 11.10
N PHE A 196 -0.40 16.31 10.94
CA PHE A 196 1.05 16.06 10.97
C PHE A 196 1.67 16.48 12.30
N CYS A 197 0.86 16.67 13.34
CA CYS A 197 1.34 16.82 14.70
C CYS A 197 1.86 15.47 15.21
N ARG A 198 3.10 15.12 14.84
CA ARG A 198 3.78 13.87 15.24
C ARG A 198 4.30 13.88 16.67
N PHE A 199 4.15 15.02 17.36
CA PHE A 199 4.40 15.15 18.79
C PHE A 199 3.25 14.51 19.57
N LEU A 200 3.34 13.21 19.81
CA LEU A 200 2.78 12.67 21.06
C LEU A 200 3.48 13.47 22.15
N HIS A 201 2.71 14.27 22.92
CA HIS A 201 3.18 15.18 23.98
C HIS A 201 4.58 14.83 24.42
N SER A 202 5.53 15.77 24.31
CA SER A 202 6.87 15.68 24.89
C SER A 202 6.72 15.14 26.31
N SER A 203 6.78 13.83 26.41
CA SER A 203 7.13 13.14 27.59
C SER A 203 8.61 13.45 27.68
N GLN A 204 8.88 14.61 28.27
CA GLN A 204 9.78 14.62 29.39
C GLN A 204 9.23 13.60 30.41
N ILE A 205 9.17 12.31 30.05
CA ILE A 205 9.61 11.27 30.94
C ILE A 205 11.08 11.65 31.09
N THR A 206 11.33 12.58 32.01
CA THR A 206 12.49 12.48 32.86
C THR A 206 12.56 11.01 33.19
N LEU A 207 13.54 10.30 32.61
CA LEU A 207 13.94 8.97 33.03
C LEU A 207 14.43 9.14 34.47
N SER A 208 13.51 9.37 35.40
CA SER A 208 13.77 9.55 36.83
C SER A 208 13.68 8.21 37.55
N SER A 209 13.68 7.10 36.80
CA SER A 209 13.87 5.78 37.35
C SER A 209 14.88 5.04 36.47
N ASN A 210 15.98 4.60 37.08
CA ASN A 210 17.02 3.75 36.47
C ASN A 210 16.51 2.32 36.12
N SER A 211 15.20 2.15 35.93
CA SER A 211 14.57 0.87 35.58
C SER A 211 13.70 1.04 34.34
N PRO A 212 13.98 0.34 33.22
CA PRO A 212 13.04 0.28 32.12
C PRO A 212 11.72 -0.30 32.63
N ASP A 213 10.60 0.33 32.27
CA ASP A 213 9.27 -0.18 32.60
C ASP A 213 9.15 -1.65 32.10
N PRO A 214 8.64 -2.58 32.92
CA PRO A 214 8.48 -3.99 32.55
C PRO A 214 7.77 -4.22 31.22
N ILE A 215 6.87 -3.32 30.82
CA ILE A 215 6.18 -3.38 29.53
C ILE A 215 7.15 -3.19 28.37
N PHE A 216 8.10 -2.26 28.47
CA PHE A 216 9.10 -2.04 27.43
C PHE A 216 10.04 -3.24 27.29
N ASN A 217 10.51 -3.81 28.41
CA ASN A 217 11.36 -5.01 28.37
C ASN A 217 10.62 -6.24 27.84
N ARG A 218 9.30 -6.31 28.00
CA ARG A 218 8.47 -7.40 27.47
C ARG A 218 8.13 -7.21 25.99
N THR A 219 8.01 -5.96 25.53
CA THR A 219 7.52 -5.62 24.19
C THR A 219 8.66 -5.39 23.19
N PHE A 220 9.78 -4.84 23.65
CA PHE A 220 10.92 -4.48 22.82
C PHE A 220 12.17 -5.22 23.27
N THR A 221 12.91 -5.77 22.31
CA THR A 221 14.25 -6.33 22.55
C THR A 221 15.28 -5.38 21.93
N PRO A 222 16.22 -4.85 22.71
CA PRO A 222 17.32 -4.05 22.19
C PRO A 222 18.04 -4.78 21.05
N LEU A 223 18.30 -4.06 19.96
CA LEU A 223 18.98 -4.63 18.79
C LEU A 223 20.37 -5.21 19.15
N SER A 224 21.04 -4.60 20.15
CA SER A 224 22.32 -5.07 20.68
C SER A 224 22.27 -6.43 21.39
N LEU A 225 21.08 -6.88 21.80
CA LEU A 225 20.87 -8.19 22.42
C LEU A 225 20.46 -9.26 21.39
N GLN A 226 20.26 -8.90 20.12
CA GLN A 226 20.04 -9.88 19.06
C GLN A 226 21.36 -10.54 18.64
N PRO A 227 21.36 -11.85 18.36
CA PRO A 227 22.54 -12.52 17.83
C PRO A 227 22.96 -11.88 16.50
N PRO A 228 24.27 -11.85 16.18
CA PRO A 228 24.75 -11.30 14.92
C PRO A 228 24.03 -11.95 13.73
N PRO A 229 23.73 -11.19 12.66
CA PRO A 229 22.83 -11.62 11.58
C PRO A 229 23.23 -12.92 10.88
N ASN A 230 24.46 -13.39 11.06
CA ASN A 230 25.00 -14.64 10.51
C ASN A 230 24.63 -15.90 11.34
N GLN A 231 24.00 -15.76 12.51
CA GLN A 231 23.56 -16.89 13.35
C GLN A 231 22.05 -17.10 13.38
N LEU A 232 21.27 -16.22 12.75
CA LEU A 232 19.89 -16.52 12.43
C LEU A 232 19.91 -17.70 11.45
N ILE A 233 19.32 -18.82 11.87
CA ILE A 233 19.01 -19.98 11.02
C ILE A 233 18.63 -19.45 9.63
N SER A 234 19.22 -20.00 8.58
CA SER A 234 18.88 -19.68 7.19
C SER A 234 17.42 -20.08 6.93
N PHE A 235 16.48 -19.28 7.45
CA PHE A 235 15.09 -19.37 7.09
C PHE A 235 15.03 -19.05 5.60
N ALA A 236 14.40 -19.95 4.83
CA ALA A 236 14.10 -19.66 3.45
C ALA A 236 13.41 -18.29 3.38
N ALA A 237 13.83 -17.45 2.43
CA ALA A 237 13.30 -16.11 2.29
C ALA A 237 11.76 -16.15 2.25
N PRO A 238 11.07 -15.28 2.99
CA PRO A 238 9.62 -15.29 2.99
C PRO A 238 9.10 -14.99 1.58
N VAL A 239 7.97 -15.62 1.25
CA VAL A 239 7.30 -15.47 -0.03
C VAL A 239 5.97 -14.75 0.18
N ASN A 240 5.53 -14.00 -0.83
CA ASN A 240 4.26 -13.32 -0.78
C ASN A 240 3.16 -14.17 -1.42
N ARG A 241 2.02 -14.30 -0.75
CA ARG A 241 0.81 -14.97 -1.25
C ARG A 241 -0.44 -14.17 -0.94
N ILE A 242 -1.38 -14.18 -1.88
CA ILE A 242 -2.70 -13.59 -1.66
C ILE A 242 -3.77 -14.68 -1.69
N TYR A 243 -4.53 -14.75 -0.62
CA TYR A 243 -5.64 -15.67 -0.44
C TYR A 243 -6.97 -14.94 -0.41
N TYR A 244 -8.00 -15.68 -0.74
CA TYR A 244 -9.40 -15.35 -0.59
C TYR A 244 -10.01 -16.29 0.46
N ILE A 245 -10.68 -15.72 1.45
CA ILE A 245 -11.45 -16.46 2.46
C ILE A 245 -12.90 -15.98 2.36
N SER A 246 -13.81 -16.90 2.07
CA SER A 246 -15.23 -16.57 1.96
C SER A 246 -15.84 -16.23 3.33
N ALA A 247 -16.94 -15.48 3.35
CA ALA A 247 -17.65 -15.11 4.57
C ALA A 247 -18.02 -16.33 5.45
N PRO A 248 -18.47 -17.50 4.92
CA PRO A 248 -18.64 -18.70 5.73
C PRO A 248 -17.33 -19.24 6.33
N GLY A 249 -16.21 -19.14 5.60
CA GLY A 249 -14.88 -19.52 6.11
C GLY A 249 -14.44 -18.60 7.26
N ILE A 250 -14.69 -17.30 7.14
CA ILE A 250 -14.45 -16.32 8.22
C ILE A 250 -15.32 -16.59 9.43
N ALA A 251 -16.61 -16.87 9.23
CA ALA A 251 -17.52 -17.22 10.33
C ALA A 251 -17.01 -18.44 11.11
N ARG A 252 -16.55 -19.48 10.40
CA ARG A 252 -15.93 -20.67 11.01
C ARG A 252 -14.66 -20.35 11.79
N LEU A 253 -13.78 -19.52 11.24
CA LEU A 253 -12.56 -19.08 11.94
C LEU A 253 -12.89 -18.28 13.20
N GLN A 254 -13.89 -17.40 13.15
CA GLN A 254 -14.34 -16.59 14.29
C GLN A 254 -15.02 -17.44 15.36
N GLU A 255 -15.78 -18.46 14.98
CA GLU A 255 -16.37 -19.43 15.91
C GLU A 255 -15.28 -20.16 16.72
N ILE A 256 -14.18 -20.53 16.05
CA ILE A 256 -13.03 -21.20 16.68
C ILE A 256 -12.22 -20.22 17.55
N ALA A 257 -12.00 -18.98 17.09
CA ALA A 257 -11.10 -18.02 17.73
C ALA A 257 -11.76 -17.13 18.81
N GLY A 258 -13.10 -17.04 18.84
CA GLY A 258 -13.85 -16.08 19.65
C GLY A 258 -14.07 -14.73 18.96
N HIS A 259 -15.11 -14.00 19.39
CA HIS A 259 -15.59 -12.78 18.72
C HIS A 259 -14.55 -11.65 18.71
N SER A 260 -14.23 -11.11 17.54
CA SER A 260 -13.30 -9.98 17.36
C SER A 260 -13.90 -8.89 16.45
N HIS A 261 -13.50 -7.63 16.67
CA HIS A 261 -14.04 -6.45 16.01
C HIS A 261 -13.51 -6.28 14.56
N ARG A 262 -14.31 -5.60 13.71
CA ARG A 262 -14.05 -5.39 12.28
C ARG A 262 -13.51 -3.98 12.00
N ARG A 263 -12.57 -3.85 11.06
CA ARG A 263 -12.28 -2.63 10.30
C ARG A 263 -11.95 -3.01 8.86
N GLY A 264 -12.74 -2.54 7.90
CA GLY A 264 -12.59 -2.82 6.47
C GLY A 264 -11.51 -1.98 5.80
N PHE A 265 -11.18 -2.34 4.57
CA PHE A 265 -10.39 -1.50 3.67
C PHE A 265 -11.32 -0.50 2.98
N PRO A 266 -10.99 0.80 2.93
CA PRO A 266 -11.90 1.81 2.38
C PRO A 266 -12.15 1.58 0.88
N GLU A 267 -13.39 1.80 0.43
CA GLU A 267 -13.71 1.80 -1.00
C GLU A 267 -12.97 2.96 -1.70
N ILE A 268 -12.16 2.65 -2.71
CA ILE A 268 -11.42 3.63 -3.51
C ILE A 268 -12.06 3.71 -4.90
N ASP A 269 -12.48 4.91 -5.31
CA ASP A 269 -13.03 5.21 -6.64
C ASP A 269 -12.48 6.57 -7.10
N PHE A 270 -11.78 6.61 -8.23
CA PHE A 270 -11.08 7.81 -8.72
C PHE A 270 -11.83 8.59 -9.79
N GLY A 271 -12.91 8.05 -10.35
CA GLY A 271 -13.62 8.71 -11.45
C GLY A 271 -14.31 7.72 -12.37
N TRP A 272 -13.62 6.60 -12.54
CA TRP A 272 -13.88 5.56 -13.54
C TRP A 272 -14.46 4.28 -12.94
N GLY A 273 -14.93 4.32 -11.70
CA GLY A 273 -15.50 3.17 -11.01
C GLY A 273 -14.61 2.68 -9.86
N LYS A 274 -15.25 1.93 -8.97
CA LYS A 274 -14.62 1.39 -7.76
C LYS A 274 -13.46 0.45 -8.12
N ALA A 275 -12.41 0.48 -7.30
CA ALA A 275 -11.34 -0.51 -7.35
C ALA A 275 -11.96 -1.90 -7.24
N ALA A 276 -11.72 -2.74 -8.25
CA ALA A 276 -12.14 -4.14 -8.20
C ALA A 276 -11.30 -4.91 -7.17
N PHE A 277 -10.09 -4.42 -6.89
CA PHE A 277 -9.15 -5.02 -5.95
C PHE A 277 -8.19 -3.98 -5.36
N GLY A 278 -7.79 -4.19 -4.11
CA GLY A 278 -6.65 -3.52 -3.49
C GLY A 278 -5.88 -4.49 -2.60
N SER A 279 -4.56 -4.50 -2.71
CA SER A 279 -3.71 -5.24 -1.77
C SER A 279 -2.37 -4.55 -1.59
N TYR A 280 -1.82 -4.69 -0.39
CA TYR A 280 -0.46 -4.26 -0.12
C TYR A 280 0.51 -5.25 -0.75
N HIS A 281 1.75 -4.80 -0.93
CA HIS A 281 2.83 -5.61 -1.46
C HIS A 281 4.14 -5.16 -0.80
N CYS A 282 4.81 -6.03 -0.05
CA CYS A 282 6.16 -5.73 0.43
C CYS A 282 7.19 -6.46 -0.42
N SER A 283 8.21 -5.70 -0.85
CA SER A 283 9.31 -6.24 -1.63
C SER A 283 10.04 -7.37 -0.90
N ARG A 284 10.59 -8.31 -1.67
CA ARG A 284 11.45 -9.38 -1.16
C ARG A 284 12.71 -8.79 -0.52
N GLY A 285 12.73 -8.72 0.81
CA GLY A 285 13.85 -8.16 1.57
C GLY A 285 13.68 -8.22 3.09
N GLY A 286 12.45 -8.29 3.58
CA GLY A 286 12.16 -8.48 5.01
C GLY A 286 12.51 -9.89 5.48
N LYS A 287 13.09 -10.02 6.68
CA LYS A 287 13.23 -11.30 7.42
C LYS A 287 12.02 -11.61 8.31
N VAL A 288 11.05 -10.70 8.36
CA VAL A 288 9.87 -10.77 9.23
C VAL A 288 8.66 -11.12 8.37
N GLY A 289 7.87 -12.09 8.83
CA GLY A 289 6.60 -12.42 8.20
C GLY A 289 5.44 -11.62 8.78
N TYR A 290 4.48 -11.27 7.95
CA TYR A 290 3.24 -10.64 8.37
C TYR A 290 2.05 -11.15 7.55
N VAL A 291 0.88 -11.13 8.18
CA VAL A 291 -0.40 -11.47 7.55
C VAL A 291 -1.32 -10.29 7.72
N MET A 292 -1.87 -9.79 6.62
CA MET A 292 -2.76 -8.66 6.60
C MET A 292 -4.12 -9.08 6.05
N PRO A 293 -5.12 -9.26 6.93
CA PRO A 293 -6.49 -9.45 6.52
C PRO A 293 -7.10 -8.12 6.06
N ILE A 294 -7.82 -8.18 4.94
CA ILE A 294 -8.46 -7.05 4.26
C ILE A 294 -9.95 -7.42 4.13
N PRO A 295 -10.79 -7.04 5.09
CA PRO A 295 -12.23 -7.35 5.04
C PRO A 295 -12.89 -6.57 3.91
N GLN A 296 -13.75 -7.25 3.16
CA GLN A 296 -14.61 -6.66 2.13
C GLN A 296 -15.95 -6.33 2.76
N GLU A 297 -16.31 -5.04 2.81
CA GLU A 297 -17.51 -4.59 3.51
C GLU A 297 -18.81 -5.05 2.83
N THR A 298 -18.78 -5.21 1.51
CA THR A 298 -19.95 -5.54 0.69
C THR A 298 -20.34 -7.01 0.76
N THR A 299 -19.36 -7.92 0.72
CA THR A 299 -19.62 -9.37 0.69
C THR A 299 -19.42 -10.05 2.04
N GLY A 300 -18.65 -9.42 2.95
CA GLY A 300 -18.20 -10.05 4.20
C GLY A 300 -17.04 -11.04 4.01
N ASP A 301 -16.55 -11.22 2.78
CA ASP A 301 -15.35 -12.02 2.49
C ASP A 301 -14.08 -11.26 2.87
N TRP A 302 -12.97 -11.98 2.99
CA TRP A 302 -11.68 -11.40 3.32
C TRP A 302 -10.66 -11.75 2.23
N VAL A 303 -9.91 -10.74 1.81
CA VAL A 303 -8.64 -10.94 1.10
C VAL A 303 -7.54 -10.98 2.15
N VAL A 304 -6.64 -11.95 2.06
CA VAL A 304 -5.52 -12.09 3.01
C VAL A 304 -4.22 -12.04 2.25
N TYR A 305 -3.45 -10.97 2.48
CA TYR A 305 -2.07 -10.89 2.02
C TYR A 305 -1.16 -11.51 3.08
N ALA A 306 -0.31 -12.45 2.69
CA ALA A 306 0.64 -13.10 3.58
C ALA A 306 2.05 -13.03 2.99
N GLN A 307 2.96 -12.35 3.70
CA GLN A 307 4.40 -12.51 3.51
C GLN A 307 4.90 -13.42 4.62
N VAL A 308 5.10 -14.71 4.35
CA VAL A 308 5.44 -15.67 5.42
C VAL A 308 6.47 -16.69 4.94
N ALA A 309 7.08 -17.41 5.88
CA ALA A 309 8.01 -18.47 5.56
C ALA A 309 7.32 -19.56 4.71
N PRO A 310 8.02 -20.22 3.78
CA PRO A 310 7.44 -21.27 2.94
C PRO A 310 6.75 -22.41 3.71
N SER A 311 7.22 -22.74 4.91
CA SER A 311 6.57 -23.74 5.77
C SER A 311 5.21 -23.30 6.28
N ILE A 312 5.00 -22.00 6.52
CA ILE A 312 3.70 -21.43 6.90
C ILE A 312 2.76 -21.43 5.69
N VAL A 313 3.28 -21.10 4.49
CA VAL A 313 2.50 -21.23 3.24
C VAL A 313 1.99 -22.66 3.06
N ALA A 314 2.87 -23.66 3.21
CA ALA A 314 2.49 -25.07 3.11
C ALA A 314 1.37 -25.43 4.09
N ALA A 315 1.47 -24.99 5.35
CA ALA A 315 0.43 -25.23 6.36
C ALA A 315 -0.90 -24.52 6.03
N MET A 316 -0.87 -23.32 5.46
CA MET A 316 -2.09 -22.64 5.01
C MET A 316 -2.75 -23.38 3.84
N GLU A 317 -1.95 -23.93 2.93
CA GLU A 317 -2.42 -24.64 1.72
C GLU A 317 -2.95 -26.05 2.00
N GLU A 318 -2.67 -26.63 3.17
CA GLU A 318 -3.31 -27.85 3.67
C GLU A 318 -4.81 -27.65 3.97
N GLU A 319 -5.27 -26.40 4.13
CA GLU A 319 -6.66 -26.03 4.39
C GLU A 319 -7.29 -25.24 3.21
N PRO A 320 -7.43 -25.86 2.00
CA PRO A 320 -7.92 -25.17 0.80
C PRO A 320 -9.39 -24.76 0.88
N SER A 321 -10.11 -25.26 1.88
CA SER A 321 -11.48 -24.83 2.17
C SER A 321 -11.54 -23.41 2.74
N ILE A 322 -10.47 -22.99 3.43
CA ILE A 322 -10.33 -21.70 4.10
C ILE A 322 -9.45 -20.77 3.26
N PHE A 323 -8.21 -21.16 2.98
CA PHE A 323 -7.24 -20.33 2.25
C PHE A 323 -7.27 -20.67 0.76
N ARG A 324 -8.19 -20.04 0.02
CA ARG A 324 -8.27 -20.24 -1.43
C ARG A 324 -7.28 -19.29 -2.11
N PRO A 325 -6.45 -19.75 -3.05
CA PRO A 325 -5.65 -18.85 -3.87
C PRO A 325 -6.52 -17.76 -4.50
N LEU A 326 -6.14 -16.49 -4.35
CA LEU A 326 -6.89 -15.42 -5.01
C LEU A 326 -6.65 -15.50 -6.52
N THR A 327 -7.73 -15.76 -7.26
CA THR A 327 -7.73 -15.75 -8.72
C THR A 327 -8.52 -14.55 -9.23
N THR A 328 -8.36 -14.23 -10.51
CA THR A 328 -9.10 -13.14 -11.16
C THR A 328 -10.58 -13.45 -11.35
N GLU A 329 -11.02 -14.69 -11.15
CA GLU A 329 -12.44 -15.06 -11.12
C GLU A 329 -13.20 -14.34 -10.01
N TYR A 330 -12.49 -13.90 -8.96
CA TYR A 330 -13.04 -13.04 -7.91
C TYR A 330 -13.65 -11.74 -8.47
N PHE A 331 -13.13 -11.21 -9.58
CA PHE A 331 -13.64 -9.98 -10.21
C PHE A 331 -14.80 -10.18 -11.17
N CYS A 332 -15.14 -11.44 -11.49
CA CYS A 332 -16.15 -11.79 -12.48
C CYS A 332 -17.47 -12.24 -11.84
N GLN A 333 -17.62 -12.11 -10.52
CA GLN A 333 -18.82 -12.51 -9.78
C GLN A 333 -19.91 -11.43 -9.74
#